data_AF-A0A3D1I814-F1
#
_entry.id   AF-A0A3D1I814-F1
#
_cell.length_a   1.000
_cell.length_b   1.000
_cell.length_c   1.000
_cell.angle_alpha   90.00
_cell.angle_beta   90.00
_cell.angle_gamma   90.00
#
_symmetry.space_group_name_H-M   'P 1'
#
loop_
_entity.id
_entity.type
_entity.pdbx_description
1 polymer ?
#
loop_
_entity_poly.entity_id
_entity_poly.type
_entity_poly.pdbx_seq_one_letter_code
_entity_poly.pdbx_strand_id
1 'polypeptide(L)'
;LDEQEALLTLGAEKDVDGITPQSLGRLVGDLPGFRCATPLGIMTLLDHYGVPLQGKRALVIGRSVILGKPMALMLLQKHATVTIAHSRTENLPDLCRQADVVVAAVGRAEMVRGDWIKPGAVVVDAGYNRVEGRDTDVGDVHFESASQVASWITPVPGGVGPMTVASLLANTVEAAERAARA
;
A
#
# COMPACT_ATOMS: atom_id res chain seq x y z
N LEU A 1 -8.11 7.12 25.72
CA LEU A 1 -9.08 6.61 24.73
C LEU A 1 -8.59 5.25 24.29
N ASP A 2 -9.46 4.25 24.27
CA ASP A 2 -9.16 2.93 23.71
C ASP A 2 -9.42 2.98 22.20
N GLU A 3 -8.39 2.75 21.39
CA GLU A 3 -8.46 2.83 19.93
C GLU A 3 -9.34 1.73 19.33
N GLN A 4 -9.29 0.51 19.87
CA GLN A 4 -10.09 -0.60 19.38
C GLN A 4 -11.57 -0.39 19.65
N GLU A 5 -11.92 0.05 20.86
CA GLU A 5 -13.31 0.36 21.21
C GLU A 5 -13.89 1.46 20.32
N ALA A 6 -13.10 2.52 20.08
CA ALA A 6 -13.50 3.61 19.18
C ALA A 6 -13.75 3.11 17.75
N LEU A 7 -12.85 2.29 17.20
CA LEU A 7 -12.98 1.73 15.85
C LEU A 7 -14.18 0.79 15.72
N LEU A 8 -14.40 -0.09 16.70
CA LEU A 8 -15.51 -1.05 16.66
C LEU A 8 -16.88 -0.36 16.71
N THR A 9 -16.96 0.85 17.23
CA THR A 9 -18.19 1.64 17.32
C THR A 9 -18.61 2.27 15.98
N LEU A 10 -17.67 2.50 15.05
CA LEU A 10 -17.94 3.21 13.79
C LEU A 10 -18.85 2.43 12.83
N GLY A 11 -18.72 1.09 12.83
CA GLY A 11 -19.42 0.19 11.91
C GLY A 11 -18.92 0.26 10.47
N ALA A 12 -19.04 -0.85 9.72
CA ALA A 12 -18.49 -0.97 8.36
C ALA A 12 -19.13 -0.03 7.32
N GLU A 13 -20.36 0.41 7.54
CA GLU A 13 -21.09 1.26 6.58
C GLU A 13 -20.64 2.73 6.59
N LYS A 14 -19.88 3.15 7.60
CA LYS A 14 -19.33 4.51 7.72
C LYS A 14 -17.81 4.54 7.79
N ASP A 15 -17.18 3.38 7.73
CA ASP A 15 -15.73 3.23 7.80
C ASP A 15 -15.07 3.53 6.44
N VAL A 16 -15.13 4.80 6.05
CA VAL A 16 -14.58 5.30 4.78
C VAL A 16 -13.05 5.19 4.70
N ASP A 17 -12.37 4.99 5.83
CA ASP A 17 -10.93 4.70 5.86
C ASP A 17 -10.65 3.19 5.76
N GLY A 18 -11.69 2.34 5.88
CA GLY A 18 -11.61 0.90 5.71
C GLY A 18 -10.77 0.17 6.75
N ILE A 19 -10.54 0.77 7.91
CA ILE A 19 -9.57 0.29 8.93
C ILE A 19 -10.21 -0.54 10.05
N THR A 20 -11.54 -0.64 10.08
CA THR A 20 -12.23 -1.45 11.08
C THR A 20 -12.05 -2.96 10.81
N PRO A 21 -12.09 -3.81 11.85
CA PRO A 21 -12.09 -5.26 11.67
C PRO A 21 -13.19 -5.76 10.72
N GLN A 22 -14.35 -5.11 10.72
CA GLN A 22 -15.47 -5.47 9.85
C GLN A 22 -15.15 -5.15 8.38
N SER A 23 -14.58 -3.99 8.06
CA SER A 23 -14.14 -3.65 6.70
C SER A 23 -13.02 -4.57 6.21
N LEU A 24 -12.04 -4.86 7.07
CA LEU A 24 -10.98 -5.81 6.74
C LEU A 24 -11.54 -7.23 6.53
N GLY A 25 -12.51 -7.65 7.35
CA GLY A 25 -13.21 -8.92 7.18
C GLY A 25 -13.96 -9.00 5.85
N ARG A 26 -14.58 -7.90 5.41
CA ARG A 26 -15.19 -7.81 4.08
C ARG A 26 -14.15 -7.90 2.96
N LEU A 27 -12.95 -7.34 3.13
CA LEU A 27 -11.85 -7.51 2.17
C LEU A 27 -11.40 -8.97 2.08
N VAL A 28 -11.21 -9.64 3.22
CA VAL A 28 -10.82 -11.06 3.26
C VAL A 28 -11.87 -11.96 2.62
N GLY A 29 -13.15 -11.68 2.83
CA GLY A 29 -14.26 -12.47 2.28
C GLY A 29 -14.66 -12.10 0.85
N ASP A 30 -13.89 -11.23 0.16
CA ASP A 30 -14.25 -10.68 -1.16
C ASP A 30 -15.66 -10.04 -1.20
N LEU A 31 -16.12 -9.54 -0.05
CA LEU A 31 -17.43 -8.91 0.09
C LEU A 31 -17.37 -7.41 -0.26
N PRO A 32 -18.49 -6.83 -0.71
CA PRO A 32 -18.62 -5.39 -0.88
C PRO A 32 -18.33 -4.63 0.41
N GLY A 33 -17.63 -3.51 0.32
CA GLY A 33 -17.29 -2.65 1.46
C GLY A 33 -16.12 -1.72 1.14
N PHE A 34 -15.89 -0.74 2.01
CA PHE A 34 -14.76 0.17 1.86
C PHE A 34 -13.43 -0.57 2.01
N ARG A 35 -12.43 -0.09 1.28
CA ARG A 35 -11.04 -0.58 1.34
C ARG A 35 -10.17 0.46 1.98
N CYS A 36 -9.09 0.00 2.65
CA CYS A 36 -8.11 0.89 3.27
C CYS A 36 -7.64 1.96 2.28
N ALA A 37 -7.68 3.23 2.66
CA ALA A 37 -7.46 4.35 1.75
C ALA A 37 -6.08 4.29 1.07
N THR A 38 -5.01 3.97 1.81
CA THR A 38 -3.65 3.88 1.24
C THR A 38 -3.51 2.73 0.24
N PRO A 39 -3.84 1.46 0.57
CA PRO A 39 -3.88 0.37 -0.41
C PRO A 39 -4.77 0.65 -1.62
N LEU A 40 -5.95 1.26 -1.43
CA LEU A 40 -6.83 1.65 -2.53
C LEU A 40 -6.18 2.68 -3.44
N GLY A 41 -5.48 3.66 -2.88
CA GLY A 41 -4.72 4.65 -3.64
C GLY A 41 -3.58 4.01 -4.45
N ILE A 42 -2.87 3.04 -3.86
CA ILE A 42 -1.84 2.27 -4.57
C ILE A 42 -2.43 1.47 -5.73
N MET A 43 -3.53 0.75 -5.50
CA MET A 43 -4.21 0.01 -6.57
C MET A 43 -4.69 0.92 -7.68
N THR A 44 -5.18 2.12 -7.34
CA THR A 44 -5.61 3.14 -8.30
C THR A 44 -4.44 3.65 -9.15
N LEU A 45 -3.26 3.88 -8.54
CA LEU A 45 -2.05 4.23 -9.29
C LEU A 45 -1.64 3.13 -10.26
N LEU A 46 -1.56 1.89 -9.77
CA LEU A 46 -1.14 0.74 -10.58
C LEU A 46 -2.10 0.55 -11.78
N ASP A 47 -3.40 0.69 -11.56
CA ASP A 47 -4.43 0.58 -12.60
C ASP A 47 -4.33 1.75 -13.62
N HIS A 48 -4.19 2.98 -13.13
CA HIS A 48 -4.06 4.17 -13.98
C HIS A 48 -2.86 4.09 -14.95
N TYR A 49 -1.73 3.56 -14.48
CA TYR A 49 -0.53 3.38 -15.30
C TYR A 49 -0.50 2.04 -16.05
N GLY A 50 -1.56 1.23 -15.98
CA GLY A 50 -1.66 -0.04 -16.71
C GLY A 50 -0.64 -1.08 -16.29
N VAL A 51 -0.23 -1.10 -15.01
CA VAL A 51 0.73 -2.07 -14.49
C VAL A 51 0.08 -3.46 -14.44
N PRO A 52 0.58 -4.45 -15.19
CA PRO A 52 -0.02 -5.78 -15.18
C PRO A 52 0.28 -6.48 -13.84
N LEU A 53 -0.76 -6.98 -13.16
CA LEU A 53 -0.63 -7.69 -11.88
C LEU A 53 -0.87 -9.20 -12.00
N GLN A 54 -1.68 -9.62 -12.98
CA GLN A 54 -2.03 -11.03 -13.16
C GLN A 54 -0.78 -11.88 -13.42
N GLY A 55 -0.58 -12.90 -12.58
CA GLY A 55 0.56 -13.81 -12.66
C GLY A 55 1.91 -13.21 -12.22
N LYS A 56 1.94 -11.94 -11.79
CA LYS A 56 3.17 -11.29 -11.31
C LYS A 56 3.48 -11.64 -9.87
N ARG A 57 4.77 -11.60 -9.53
CA ARG A 57 5.25 -11.76 -8.15
C ARG A 57 5.24 -10.39 -7.48
N ALA A 58 4.32 -10.19 -6.53
CA ALA A 58 4.27 -8.97 -5.74
C ALA A 58 4.86 -9.22 -4.34
N LEU A 59 5.76 -8.34 -3.90
CA LEU A 59 6.34 -8.34 -2.57
C LEU A 59 5.81 -7.12 -1.80
N VAL A 60 5.12 -7.37 -0.69
CA VAL A 60 4.72 -6.32 0.25
C VAL A 60 5.65 -6.38 1.46
N ILE A 61 6.45 -5.34 1.68
CA ILE A 61 7.34 -5.22 2.82
C ILE A 61 6.67 -4.33 3.85
N GLY A 62 6.09 -4.94 4.87
CA GLY A 62 5.21 -4.27 5.83
C GLY A 62 3.96 -5.10 6.08
N ARG A 63 3.47 -5.11 7.32
CA ARG A 63 2.34 -5.96 7.75
C ARG A 63 1.37 -5.26 8.71
N SER A 64 1.32 -3.93 8.65
CA SER A 64 0.33 -3.16 9.41
C SER A 64 -1.09 -3.51 8.94
N VAL A 65 -2.07 -3.33 9.84
CA VAL A 65 -3.48 -3.62 9.55
C VAL A 65 -4.11 -2.59 8.61
N ILE A 66 -3.55 -1.38 8.54
CA ILE A 66 -4.06 -0.28 7.69
C ILE A 66 -3.39 -0.20 6.31
N LEU A 67 -2.30 -0.95 6.08
CA LEU A 67 -1.55 -0.88 4.83
C LEU A 67 -1.06 -2.26 4.37
N GLY A 68 -0.07 -2.85 5.05
CA GLY A 68 0.63 -4.03 4.50
C GLY A 68 -0.27 -5.24 4.27
N LYS A 69 -1.09 -5.60 5.28
CA LYS A 69 -2.05 -6.71 5.16
C LYS A 69 -3.13 -6.47 4.09
N PRO A 70 -3.87 -5.34 4.11
CA PRO A 70 -4.87 -5.07 3.07
C PRO A 70 -4.26 -4.94 1.67
N MET A 71 -3.07 -4.35 1.53
CA MET A 71 -2.36 -4.28 0.26
C MET A 71 -2.09 -5.66 -0.33
N ALA A 72 -1.61 -6.59 0.49
CA ALA A 72 -1.35 -7.97 0.06
C ALA A 72 -2.63 -8.66 -0.43
N LEU A 73 -3.76 -8.48 0.26
CA LEU A 73 -5.05 -9.04 -0.14
C LEU A 73 -5.55 -8.42 -1.46
N MET A 74 -5.40 -7.10 -1.64
CA MET A 74 -5.84 -6.41 -2.86
C MET A 74 -5.00 -6.79 -4.09
N LEU A 75 -3.69 -7.01 -3.91
CA LEU A 75 -2.83 -7.57 -4.96
C LEU A 75 -3.22 -9.00 -5.31
N LEU A 76 -3.56 -9.81 -4.30
CA LEU A 76 -4.03 -11.18 -4.50
C LEU A 76 -5.37 -11.21 -5.27
N GLN A 77 -6.29 -10.29 -4.97
CA GLN A 77 -7.55 -10.11 -5.73
C GLN A 77 -7.31 -9.76 -7.21
N LYS A 78 -6.17 -9.12 -7.53
CA LYS A 78 -5.73 -8.87 -8.92
C LYS A 78 -4.86 -9.98 -9.49
N HIS A 79 -4.93 -11.19 -8.93
CA HIS A 79 -4.25 -12.40 -9.39
C HIS A 79 -2.72 -12.34 -9.35
N ALA A 80 -2.14 -11.48 -8.50
CA ALA A 80 -0.71 -11.53 -8.22
C ALA A 80 -0.39 -12.71 -7.28
N THR A 81 0.79 -13.30 -7.42
CA THR A 81 1.39 -14.16 -6.39
C THR A 81 2.06 -13.27 -5.37
N VAL A 82 1.55 -13.26 -4.13
CA VAL A 82 1.95 -12.28 -3.11
C VAL A 82 2.83 -12.91 -2.03
N THR A 83 3.97 -12.27 -1.77
CA THR A 83 4.81 -12.53 -0.59
C THR A 83 4.67 -11.35 0.37
N ILE A 84 4.41 -11.63 1.65
CA ILE A 84 4.39 -10.61 2.71
C ILE A 84 5.66 -10.75 3.53
N ALA A 85 6.44 -9.68 3.60
CA ALA A 85 7.67 -9.59 4.37
C ALA A 85 7.60 -8.47 5.41
N HIS A 86 8.60 -8.40 6.29
CA HIS A 86 8.68 -7.40 7.36
C HIS A 86 10.13 -7.18 7.79
N SER A 87 10.36 -6.24 8.70
CA SER A 87 11.68 -5.89 9.24
C SER A 87 12.44 -7.01 9.96
N ARG A 88 11.85 -8.21 10.09
CA ARG A 88 12.46 -9.41 10.68
C ARG A 88 12.55 -10.58 9.67
N THR A 89 12.17 -10.35 8.42
CA THR A 89 12.30 -11.35 7.36
C THR A 89 13.77 -11.49 7.00
N GLU A 90 14.27 -12.71 6.95
CA GLU A 90 15.62 -13.01 6.49
C GLU A 90 15.72 -12.85 4.98
N ASN A 91 16.88 -12.41 4.49
CA ASN A 91 17.18 -12.27 3.05
C ASN A 91 16.15 -11.46 2.25
N LEU A 92 15.65 -10.35 2.84
CA LEU A 92 14.82 -9.36 2.14
C LEU A 92 15.37 -8.95 0.75
N PRO A 93 16.68 -8.72 0.55
CA PRO A 93 17.21 -8.37 -0.76
C PRO A 93 16.88 -9.40 -1.85
N ASP A 94 16.96 -10.69 -1.54
CA ASP A 94 16.69 -11.75 -2.51
C ASP A 94 15.22 -11.90 -2.84
N LEU A 95 14.33 -11.60 -1.88
CA LEU A 95 12.89 -11.51 -2.15
C LEU A 95 12.58 -10.35 -3.09
N CYS A 96 13.20 -9.19 -2.88
CA CYS A 96 13.03 -8.02 -3.75
C CYS A 96 13.50 -8.33 -5.19
N ARG A 97 14.62 -9.05 -5.36
CA ARG A 97 15.16 -9.42 -6.68
C ARG A 97 14.27 -10.37 -7.48
N GLN A 98 13.33 -11.04 -6.80
CA GLN A 98 12.37 -11.94 -7.43
C GLN A 98 11.03 -11.27 -7.74
N ALA A 99 10.78 -10.08 -7.19
CA ALA A 99 9.49 -9.41 -7.29
C ALA A 99 9.40 -8.58 -8.58
N ASP A 100 8.27 -8.71 -9.27
CA ASP A 100 7.91 -7.83 -10.39
C ASP A 100 7.32 -6.51 -9.88
N VAL A 101 6.69 -6.54 -8.70
CA VAL A 101 6.12 -5.39 -8.00
C VAL A 101 6.58 -5.40 -6.55
N VAL A 102 7.19 -4.32 -6.08
CA VAL A 102 7.60 -4.14 -4.67
C VAL A 102 6.77 -3.01 -4.07
N VAL A 103 6.04 -3.29 -2.99
CA VAL A 103 5.39 -2.27 -2.17
C VAL A 103 6.13 -2.15 -0.83
N ALA A 104 6.81 -1.04 -0.61
CA ALA A 104 7.53 -0.76 0.63
C ALA A 104 6.66 0.07 1.60
N ALA A 105 6.43 -0.47 2.80
CA ALA A 105 5.57 0.10 3.83
C ALA A 105 6.04 -0.32 5.24
N VAL A 106 7.33 -0.11 5.49
CA VAL A 106 8.06 -0.50 6.69
C VAL A 106 8.21 0.65 7.68
N GLY A 107 8.16 1.90 7.21
CA GLY A 107 8.42 3.10 8.03
C GLY A 107 9.88 3.18 8.46
N ARG A 108 10.79 2.93 7.51
CA ARG A 108 12.24 3.00 7.71
C ARG A 108 12.89 3.64 6.51
N ALA A 109 13.37 4.87 6.72
CA ALA A 109 14.02 5.71 5.71
C ALA A 109 15.01 4.90 4.85
N GLU A 110 14.71 4.86 3.55
CA GLU A 110 15.57 4.35 2.48
C GLU A 110 16.08 2.90 2.67
N MET A 111 15.43 2.09 3.51
CA MET A 111 15.86 0.72 3.81
C MET A 111 16.02 -0.14 2.55
N VAL A 112 15.10 -0.03 1.58
CA VAL A 112 15.16 -0.78 0.32
C VAL A 112 16.09 -0.07 -0.66
N ARG A 113 17.15 -0.75 -1.09
CA ARG A 113 18.17 -0.19 -2.00
C ARG A 113 17.96 -0.65 -3.44
N GLY A 114 18.46 0.13 -4.40
CA GLY A 114 18.31 -0.17 -5.84
C GLY A 114 18.89 -1.54 -6.26
N ASP A 115 19.96 -2.02 -5.64
CA ASP A 115 20.56 -3.33 -5.91
C ASP A 115 19.74 -4.53 -5.39
N TRP A 116 18.66 -4.24 -4.65
CA TRP A 116 17.66 -5.24 -4.25
C TRP A 116 16.55 -5.35 -5.29
N ILE A 117 16.37 -4.33 -6.13
CA ILE A 117 15.25 -4.26 -7.07
C ILE A 117 15.57 -5.09 -8.30
N LYS A 118 14.61 -5.93 -8.72
CA LYS A 118 14.68 -6.63 -9.99
C LYS A 118 14.66 -5.62 -11.14
N PRO A 119 15.59 -5.70 -12.12
CA PRO A 119 15.54 -4.84 -13.30
C PRO A 119 14.17 -4.85 -13.97
N GLY A 120 13.59 -3.66 -14.19
CA GLY A 120 12.27 -3.48 -14.78
C GLY A 120 11.09 -3.70 -13.84
N ALA A 121 11.30 -3.94 -12.54
CA ALA A 121 10.21 -4.03 -11.56
C ALA A 121 9.51 -2.68 -11.34
N VAL A 122 8.26 -2.74 -10.89
CA VAL A 122 7.51 -1.59 -10.39
C VAL A 122 7.74 -1.45 -8.90
N VAL A 123 8.06 -0.25 -8.43
CA VAL A 123 8.30 0.05 -7.02
C VAL A 123 7.30 1.08 -6.52
N VAL A 124 6.55 0.72 -5.51
CA VAL A 124 5.64 1.61 -4.79
C VAL A 124 6.19 1.86 -3.40
N ASP A 125 6.58 3.09 -3.14
CA ASP A 125 7.07 3.55 -1.86
C ASP A 125 5.94 4.27 -1.11
N ALA A 126 5.40 3.59 -0.10
CA ALA A 126 4.38 4.13 0.79
C ALA A 126 4.96 4.63 2.11
N GLY A 127 6.29 4.61 2.26
CA GLY A 127 7.00 5.16 3.40
C GLY A 127 6.97 6.67 3.39
N TYR A 128 7.04 7.25 4.59
CA TYR A 128 7.20 8.69 4.78
C TYR A 128 8.00 8.92 6.05
N ASN A 129 9.25 9.33 5.90
CA ASN A 129 10.23 9.37 6.98
C ASN A 129 10.92 10.72 7.01
N ARG A 130 10.84 11.39 8.16
CA ARG A 130 11.61 12.60 8.43
C ARG A 130 13.02 12.24 8.88
N VAL A 131 14.01 12.80 8.21
CA VAL A 131 15.43 12.55 8.51
C VAL A 131 16.06 13.85 8.99
N GLU A 132 16.70 13.82 10.16
CA GLU A 132 17.37 14.99 10.71
C GLU A 132 18.48 15.50 9.76
N GLY A 133 18.53 16.81 9.53
CA GLY A 133 19.49 17.43 8.64
C GLY A 133 19.20 17.30 7.14
N ARG A 134 18.05 16.71 6.75
CA ARG A 134 17.57 16.75 5.36
C ARG A 134 16.43 17.75 5.20
N ASP A 135 16.43 18.45 4.07
CA ASP A 135 15.40 19.44 3.73
C ASP A 135 14.09 18.79 3.27
N THR A 136 14.13 17.52 2.85
CA THR A 136 12.97 16.79 2.33
C THR A 136 12.81 15.45 3.03
N ASP A 137 11.54 15.10 3.28
CA ASP A 137 11.17 13.78 3.79
C ASP A 137 11.39 12.71 2.71
N VAL A 138 11.76 11.51 3.13
CA VAL A 138 12.10 10.40 2.24
C VAL A 138 11.25 9.18 2.50
N GLY A 139 11.12 8.33 1.49
CA GLY A 139 10.37 7.08 1.60
C GLY A 139 11.17 5.95 2.25
N ASP A 140 10.63 4.74 2.16
CA ASP A 140 11.28 3.51 2.61
C ASP A 140 12.27 2.96 1.58
N VAL A 141 12.25 3.50 0.36
CA VAL A 141 13.11 3.13 -0.76
C VAL A 141 14.13 4.25 -1.00
N HIS A 142 15.38 3.88 -1.23
CA HIS A 142 16.40 4.82 -1.70
C HIS A 142 16.12 5.19 -3.16
N PHE A 143 15.35 6.26 -3.37
CA PHE A 143 14.78 6.64 -4.66
C PHE A 143 15.83 6.75 -5.77
N GLU A 144 16.95 7.44 -5.51
CA GLU A 144 18.00 7.68 -6.51
C GLU A 144 18.51 6.35 -7.10
N SER A 145 18.88 5.39 -6.27
CA SER A 145 19.42 4.11 -6.76
C SER A 145 18.34 3.18 -7.33
N ALA A 146 17.12 3.21 -6.79
CA ALA A 146 16.02 2.38 -7.31
C ALA A 146 15.48 2.90 -8.66
N SER A 147 15.46 4.21 -8.88
CA SER A 147 15.02 4.84 -10.14
C SER A 147 15.87 4.46 -11.35
N GLN A 148 17.12 4.04 -11.14
CA GLN A 148 18.01 3.57 -12.22
C GLN A 148 17.71 2.12 -12.65
N VAL A 149 16.90 1.38 -11.89
CA VAL A 149 16.69 -0.07 -12.06
C VAL A 149 15.22 -0.40 -12.31
N ALA A 150 14.31 0.26 -11.60
CA ALA A 150 12.87 0.07 -11.71
C ALA A 150 12.33 0.61 -13.05
N SER A 151 11.28 -0.03 -13.59
CA SER A 151 10.53 0.53 -14.73
C SER A 151 9.64 1.69 -14.30
N TRP A 152 9.13 1.62 -13.06
CA TRP A 152 8.31 2.65 -12.44
C TRP A 152 8.67 2.74 -10.96
N ILE A 153 8.71 3.96 -10.42
CA ILE A 153 8.89 4.21 -9.00
C ILE A 153 8.06 5.42 -8.56
N THR A 154 7.35 5.31 -7.44
CA THR A 154 6.63 6.45 -6.85
C THR A 154 7.60 7.36 -6.07
N PRO A 155 7.58 8.68 -6.27
CA PRO A 155 8.38 9.59 -5.46
C PRO A 155 7.81 9.76 -4.05
N VAL A 156 8.68 10.12 -3.11
CA VAL A 156 8.29 10.58 -1.77
C VAL A 156 9.02 11.90 -1.50
N PRO A 157 8.30 13.01 -1.23
CA PRO A 157 6.83 13.16 -1.27
C PRO A 157 6.24 13.11 -2.69
N GLY A 158 4.91 13.04 -2.79
CA GLY A 158 4.18 13.24 -4.05
C GLY A 158 3.66 11.99 -4.77
N GLY A 159 3.98 10.79 -4.29
CA GLY A 159 3.48 9.52 -4.82
C GLY A 159 2.22 9.02 -4.12
N VAL A 160 2.39 8.11 -3.15
CA VAL A 160 1.27 7.42 -2.48
C VAL A 160 0.42 8.36 -1.60
N GLY A 161 1.05 9.32 -0.91
CA GLY A 161 0.38 10.20 0.05
C GLY A 161 -0.86 10.94 -0.51
N PRO A 162 -0.75 11.67 -1.65
CA PRO A 162 -1.90 12.30 -2.29
C PRO A 162 -3.03 11.31 -2.64
N MET A 163 -2.68 10.08 -3.02
CA MET A 163 -3.65 9.05 -3.39
C MET A 163 -4.38 8.46 -2.18
N THR A 164 -3.75 8.45 -1.00
CA THR A 164 -4.43 8.12 0.26
C THR A 164 -5.57 9.11 0.52
N VAL A 165 -5.31 10.41 0.39
CA VAL A 165 -6.34 11.45 0.60
C VAL A 165 -7.44 11.33 -0.45
N ALA A 166 -7.08 11.18 -1.73
CA ALA A 166 -8.05 11.02 -2.80
C ALA A 166 -8.95 9.79 -2.59
N SER A 167 -8.39 8.67 -2.14
CA SER A 167 -9.13 7.42 -1.90
C SER A 167 -10.08 7.51 -0.71
N LEU A 168 -9.67 8.21 0.37
CA LEU A 168 -10.56 8.51 1.50
C LEU A 168 -11.78 9.32 1.05
N LEU A 169 -11.55 10.36 0.23
CA LEU A 169 -12.63 11.19 -0.32
C LEU A 169 -13.54 10.40 -1.26
N ALA A 170 -12.96 9.54 -2.11
CA ALA A 170 -13.74 8.65 -2.98
C ALA A 170 -14.65 7.72 -2.20
N ASN A 171 -14.12 7.04 -1.16
CA ASN A 171 -14.93 6.22 -0.25
C ASN A 171 -16.02 7.03 0.45
N THR A 172 -15.74 8.29 0.82
CA THR A 172 -16.71 9.18 1.47
C THR A 172 -17.86 9.55 0.53
N VAL A 173 -17.56 9.86 -0.73
CA VAL A 173 -18.59 10.12 -1.75
C VAL A 173 -19.43 8.87 -1.98
N GLU A 174 -18.79 7.70 -2.12
CA GLU A 174 -19.50 6.43 -2.26
C GLU A 174 -20.43 6.15 -1.07
N ALA A 175 -19.99 6.41 0.16
CA ALA A 175 -20.81 6.28 1.35
C ALA A 175 -22.06 7.17 1.30
N ALA A 176 -21.88 8.44 0.91
CA ALA A 176 -22.98 9.39 0.79
C ALA A 176 -23.97 8.98 -0.31
N GLU A 177 -23.49 8.52 -1.46
CA GLU A 177 -24.34 8.04 -2.55
C GLU A 177 -25.14 6.79 -2.17
N ARG A 178 -24.53 5.84 -1.44
CA ARG A 178 -25.23 4.66 -0.91
C ARG A 178 -26.32 5.06 0.08
N ALA A 179 -26.02 5.98 1.00
CA ALA A 179 -26.97 6.48 1.98
C ALA A 179 -28.15 7.22 1.33
N ALA A 180 -27.93 7.92 0.22
CA ALA A 180 -28.99 8.64 -0.51
C ALA A 180 -29.92 7.72 -1.32
N ARG A 181 -29.50 6.47 -1.60
CA ARG A 181 -30.28 5.48 -2.35
C ARG A 181 -31.08 4.52 -1.45
N ALA A 182 -30.78 4.48 -0.16
CA ALA A 182 -31.44 3.66 0.85
C ALA A 182 -32.72 4.32 1.37
#